data_AF-A0A7K6JGZ9-F1
#
_entry.id   AF-A0A7K6JGZ9-F1
#
_cell.length_a   1.000
_cell.length_b   1.000
_cell.length_c   1.000
_cell.angle_alpha   90.00
_cell.angle_beta   90.00
_cell.angle_gamma   90.00
#
_symmetry.space_group_name_H-M   'P 1'
#
loop_
_entity.id
_entity.type
_entity.pdbx_description
1 polymer ?
#
loop_
_entity_poly.entity_id
_entity_poly.type
_entity_poly.pdbx_seq_one_letter_code
_entity_poly.pdbx_strand_id
1 'polypeptide(L)'
;WDLPALAFLVEVLGCHDMREWSDSVLEVIARRLQSKSREKRRLALRGLVVLSKDPSVAESIRSLTQSLMDLLQDADGEVVALILSVFLNELQDRATLISSPTALQLAEALRPLFDSDNSHVQLLSICLFREVMELVIDKGKKPLRTHVRQSLLPLFFRCHDE
;
A
#
# COMPACT_ATOMS: atom_id res chain seq x y z
N TRP A 1 -18.14 -20.34 7.73
CA TRP A 1 -18.33 -20.29 6.26
C TRP A 1 -17.71 -19.07 5.57
N ASP A 2 -17.58 -17.91 6.23
CA ASP A 2 -17.06 -16.68 5.59
C ASP A 2 -15.55 -16.72 5.20
N LEU A 3 -14.69 -17.39 5.97
CA LEU A 3 -13.25 -17.40 5.69
C LEU A 3 -12.87 -18.28 4.47
N PRO A 4 -13.35 -19.54 4.33
CA PRO A 4 -13.06 -20.34 3.13
C PRO A 4 -13.64 -19.73 1.85
N ALA A 5 -14.81 -19.09 1.92
CA ALA A 5 -15.41 -18.41 0.78
C ALA A 5 -14.57 -17.20 0.34
N LEU A 6 -14.07 -16.40 1.30
CA LEU A 6 -13.16 -15.29 1.00
C LEU A 6 -11.83 -15.79 0.43
N ALA A 7 -11.27 -16.87 0.97
CA ALA A 7 -10.06 -17.47 0.43
C ALA A 7 -10.26 -17.94 -1.02
N PHE A 8 -11.34 -18.68 -1.29
CA PHE A 8 -11.69 -19.10 -2.64
C PHE A 8 -11.82 -17.90 -3.60
N LEU A 9 -12.55 -16.86 -3.19
CA LEU A 9 -12.71 -15.64 -3.97
C LEU A 9 -11.34 -15.06 -4.37
N VAL A 10 -10.45 -14.85 -3.38
CA VAL A 10 -9.12 -14.25 -3.58
C VAL A 10 -8.26 -15.05 -4.54
N GLU A 11 -8.26 -16.38 -4.45
CA GLU A 11 -7.45 -17.23 -5.33
C GLU A 11 -7.96 -17.22 -6.79
N VAL A 12 -9.28 -17.10 -6.99
CA VAL A 12 -9.87 -17.06 -8.34
C VAL A 12 -9.65 -15.70 -9.01
N LEU A 13 -9.47 -14.60 -8.26
CA LEU A 13 -9.18 -13.28 -8.83
C LEU A 13 -7.93 -13.26 -9.71
N GLY A 14 -6.93 -14.10 -9.41
CA GLY A 14 -5.72 -14.19 -10.23
C GLY A 14 -5.87 -15.01 -11.51
N CYS A 15 -6.99 -15.72 -11.68
CA CYS A 15 -7.15 -16.70 -12.75
C CYS A 15 -7.87 -16.15 -13.99
N HIS A 16 -8.76 -15.16 -13.85
CA HIS A 16 -9.66 -14.71 -14.92
C HIS A 16 -9.80 -13.18 -14.99
N ASP A 17 -10.17 -12.67 -16.16
CA ASP A 17 -10.53 -11.26 -16.37
C ASP A 17 -11.91 -10.99 -15.72
N MET A 18 -11.90 -10.73 -14.41
CA MET A 18 -13.12 -10.59 -13.58
C MET A 18 -13.67 -9.16 -13.60
N ARG A 19 -13.52 -8.44 -14.72
CA ARG A 19 -13.97 -7.04 -14.86
C ARG A 19 -15.44 -6.84 -14.55
N GLU A 20 -16.29 -7.79 -14.94
CA GLU A 20 -17.74 -7.73 -14.70
C GLU A 20 -18.11 -7.73 -13.21
N TRP A 21 -17.30 -8.33 -12.34
CA TRP A 21 -17.62 -8.47 -10.91
C TRP A 21 -16.71 -7.61 -10.03
N SER A 22 -15.80 -6.83 -10.62
CA SER A 22 -14.76 -6.06 -9.93
C SER A 22 -15.32 -5.15 -8.83
N ASP A 23 -16.40 -4.42 -9.09
CA ASP A 23 -17.02 -3.54 -8.09
C ASP A 23 -17.63 -4.30 -6.91
N SER A 24 -18.35 -5.40 -7.18
CA SER A 24 -18.96 -6.23 -6.12
C SER A 24 -17.91 -6.92 -5.26
N VAL A 25 -16.84 -7.42 -5.91
CA VAL A 25 -15.69 -8.03 -5.23
C VAL A 25 -14.99 -6.99 -4.35
N LEU A 26 -14.76 -5.79 -4.88
CA LEU A 26 -14.08 -4.72 -4.15
C LEU A 26 -14.90 -4.27 -2.93
N GLU A 27 -16.23 -4.19 -3.04
CA GLU A 27 -17.09 -3.88 -1.89
C GLU A 27 -16.98 -4.95 -0.79
N VAL A 28 -16.94 -6.23 -1.18
CA VAL A 28 -16.73 -7.35 -0.24
C VAL A 28 -15.37 -7.23 0.44
N ILE A 29 -14.31 -6.98 -0.34
CA ILE A 29 -12.94 -6.80 0.17
C ILE A 29 -12.86 -5.60 1.12
N ALA A 30 -13.36 -4.44 0.72
CA ALA A 30 -13.36 -3.22 1.52
C ALA A 30 -14.05 -3.42 2.88
N ARG A 31 -15.20 -4.11 2.90
CA ARG A 31 -15.90 -4.46 4.14
C ARG A 31 -15.08 -5.39 5.04
N ARG A 32 -14.24 -6.25 4.45
CA ARG A 32 -13.40 -7.21 5.19
C ARG A 32 -12.10 -6.59 5.70
N LEU A 33 -11.62 -5.48 5.12
CA LEU A 33 -10.50 -4.69 5.66
C LEU A 33 -10.80 -4.16 7.07
N GLN A 34 -12.05 -3.83 7.36
CA GLN A 34 -12.51 -3.34 8.67
C GLN A 34 -12.81 -4.48 9.67
N SER A 35 -12.49 -5.73 9.34
CA SER A 35 -12.77 -6.87 10.22
C SER A 35 -11.83 -6.95 11.41
N LYS A 36 -12.37 -7.31 12.59
CA LYS A 36 -11.56 -7.67 13.77
C LYS A 36 -10.72 -8.94 13.54
N SER A 37 -11.11 -9.80 12.58
CA SER A 37 -10.36 -11.01 12.24
C SER A 37 -9.15 -10.66 11.37
N ARG A 38 -7.95 -10.90 11.89
CA ARG A 38 -6.68 -10.72 11.19
C ARG A 38 -6.60 -11.54 9.90
N GLU A 39 -7.03 -12.79 9.94
CA GLU A 39 -7.04 -13.68 8.77
C GLU A 39 -7.91 -13.13 7.64
N LYS A 40 -9.09 -12.60 7.97
CA LYS A 40 -9.97 -11.97 6.98
C LYS A 40 -9.36 -10.70 6.39
N ARG A 41 -8.72 -9.88 7.21
CA ARG A 41 -7.99 -8.69 6.72
C ARG A 41 -6.86 -9.07 5.78
N ARG A 42 -6.04 -10.07 6.16
CA ARG A 42 -4.95 -10.57 5.31
C ARG A 42 -5.48 -11.08 3.96
N LEU A 43 -6.52 -11.91 3.97
CA LEU A 43 -7.13 -12.40 2.72
C LEU A 43 -7.69 -11.26 1.87
N ALA A 44 -8.41 -10.31 2.49
CA ALA A 44 -8.93 -9.14 1.79
C ALA A 44 -7.80 -8.32 1.15
N LEU A 45 -6.71 -8.08 1.87
CA LEU A 45 -5.54 -7.37 1.35
C LEU A 45 -4.84 -8.14 0.23
N ARG A 46 -4.72 -9.47 0.33
CA ARG A 46 -4.20 -10.32 -0.76
C ARG A 46 -5.05 -10.16 -2.03
N GLY A 47 -6.38 -10.18 -1.90
CA GLY A 47 -7.28 -9.90 -3.02
C GLY A 47 -7.09 -8.50 -3.59
N LEU A 48 -6.92 -7.50 -2.71
CA LEU A 48 -6.70 -6.11 -3.11
C LEU A 48 -5.39 -5.93 -3.89
N VAL A 49 -4.32 -6.64 -3.52
CA VAL A 49 -3.03 -6.63 -4.27
C VAL A 49 -3.20 -7.18 -5.68
N VAL A 50 -4.07 -8.16 -5.88
CA VAL A 50 -4.36 -8.70 -7.23
C VAL A 50 -5.15 -7.66 -8.03
N LEU A 51 -6.18 -7.09 -7.42
CA LEU A 51 -7.04 -6.09 -8.05
C LEU A 51 -6.30 -4.80 -8.41
N SER A 52 -5.37 -4.33 -7.58
CA SER A 52 -4.62 -3.07 -7.80
C SER A 52 -3.71 -3.06 -9.02
N LYS A 53 -3.60 -4.19 -9.73
CA LYS A 53 -2.90 -4.27 -11.01
C LYS A 53 -3.81 -3.92 -12.20
N ASP A 54 -5.13 -3.92 -12.04
CA ASP A 54 -6.07 -3.53 -13.09
C ASP A 54 -6.43 -2.03 -12.95
N PRO A 55 -6.09 -1.17 -13.93
CA PRO A 55 -6.46 0.23 -13.89
C PRO A 55 -7.96 0.50 -13.75
N SER A 56 -8.84 -0.46 -14.10
CA SER A 56 -10.29 -0.28 -13.99
C SER A 56 -10.79 -0.08 -12.55
N VAL A 57 -10.02 -0.54 -11.54
CA VAL A 57 -10.40 -0.41 -10.12
C VAL A 57 -9.62 0.68 -9.38
N ALA A 58 -8.76 1.45 -10.07
CA ALA A 58 -7.90 2.45 -9.46
C ALA A 58 -8.67 3.53 -8.67
N GLU A 59 -9.83 3.99 -9.17
CA GLU A 59 -10.66 4.96 -8.44
C GLU A 59 -11.19 4.39 -7.13
N SER A 60 -11.63 3.14 -7.16
CA SER A 60 -12.13 2.42 -6.00
C SER A 60 -11.02 2.21 -4.97
N ILE A 61 -9.79 1.90 -5.40
CA ILE A 61 -8.63 1.80 -4.50
C ILE A 61 -8.26 3.16 -3.94
N ARG A 62 -8.32 4.22 -4.75
CA ARG A 62 -8.07 5.59 -4.29
C ARG A 62 -9.02 5.99 -3.16
N SER A 63 -10.28 5.56 -3.22
CA SER A 63 -11.26 5.78 -2.13
C SER A 63 -10.86 5.11 -0.81
N LEU A 64 -10.05 4.04 -0.87
CA LEU A 64 -9.55 3.28 0.28
C LEU A 64 -8.21 3.82 0.82
N THR A 65 -7.57 4.79 0.15
CA THR A 65 -6.22 5.29 0.48
C THR A 65 -6.06 5.62 1.96
N GLN A 66 -7.00 6.34 2.58
CA GLN A 66 -6.90 6.70 3.99
C GLN A 66 -6.98 5.47 4.90
N SER A 67 -7.94 4.58 4.66
CA SER A 67 -8.06 3.33 5.44
C SER A 67 -6.82 2.45 5.31
N LEU A 68 -6.18 2.43 4.14
CA LEU A 68 -4.93 1.71 3.92
C LEU A 68 -3.76 2.36 4.66
N MET A 69 -3.66 3.71 4.64
CA MET A 69 -2.63 4.43 5.38
C MET A 69 -2.75 4.23 6.89
N ASP A 70 -3.97 4.21 7.44
CA ASP A 70 -4.20 3.92 8.86
C ASP A 70 -3.71 2.52 9.27
N LEU A 71 -3.82 1.56 8.35
CA LEU A 71 -3.39 0.17 8.57
C LEU A 71 -1.88 -0.06 8.37
N LEU A 72 -1.12 0.94 7.91
CA LEU A 72 0.36 0.86 7.84
C LEU A 72 1.01 0.75 9.23
N GLN A 73 0.28 1.10 10.29
CA GLN A 73 0.73 0.96 11.68
C GLN A 73 0.27 -0.39 12.32
N ASP A 74 -0.25 -1.35 11.55
CA ASP A 74 -0.61 -2.67 12.08
C ASP A 74 0.66 -3.39 12.58
N ALA A 75 0.56 -4.06 13.74
CA ALA A 75 1.65 -4.85 14.31
C ALA A 75 2.05 -6.06 13.45
N ASP A 76 1.21 -6.40 12.47
CA ASP A 76 1.39 -7.51 11.57
C ASP A 76 2.15 -7.11 10.31
N GLY A 77 3.44 -7.44 10.24
CA GLY A 77 4.29 -7.09 9.10
C GLY A 77 3.81 -7.63 7.74
N GLU A 78 3.08 -8.76 7.69
CA GLU A 78 2.50 -9.25 6.43
C GLU A 78 1.37 -8.34 5.95
N VAL A 79 0.52 -7.86 6.87
CA VAL A 79 -0.54 -6.90 6.57
C VAL A 79 0.07 -5.61 6.01
N VAL A 80 1.10 -5.09 6.66
CA VAL A 80 1.81 -3.88 6.20
C VAL A 80 2.43 -4.10 4.82
N ALA A 81 3.11 -5.23 4.59
CA ALA A 81 3.71 -5.55 3.28
C ALA A 81 2.67 -5.62 2.15
N LEU A 82 1.48 -6.20 2.41
CA LEU A 82 0.40 -6.24 1.44
C LEU A 82 -0.12 -4.83 1.11
N ILE A 83 -0.28 -3.97 2.11
CA ILE A 83 -0.72 -2.58 1.89
C ILE A 83 0.30 -1.81 1.05
N LEU A 84 1.59 -1.94 1.38
CA LEU A 84 2.67 -1.32 0.59
C LEU A 84 2.66 -1.80 -0.86
N SER A 85 2.37 -3.09 -1.07
CA SER A 85 2.25 -3.68 -2.41
C SER A 85 1.05 -3.12 -3.19
N VAL A 86 -0.09 -2.88 -2.52
CA VAL A 86 -1.25 -2.21 -3.15
C VAL A 86 -0.85 -0.84 -3.66
N PHE A 87 -0.22 0.00 -2.82
CA PHE A 87 0.23 1.33 -3.23
C PHE A 87 1.27 1.29 -4.36
N LEU A 88 2.22 0.35 -4.32
CA LEU A 88 3.21 0.21 -5.39
C LEU A 88 2.58 -0.13 -6.74
N ASN A 89 1.59 -1.02 -6.77
CA ASN A 89 0.87 -1.35 -8.01
C ASN A 89 0.11 -0.12 -8.53
N GLU A 90 -0.58 0.63 -7.66
CA GLU A 90 -1.31 1.85 -8.04
C GLU A 90 -0.37 2.92 -8.63
N LEU A 91 0.87 3.00 -8.15
CA LEU A 91 1.85 3.97 -8.62
C LEU A 91 2.68 3.48 -9.82
N GLN A 92 2.54 2.21 -10.20
CA GLN A 92 3.31 1.63 -11.31
C GLN A 92 2.89 2.22 -12.66
N ASP A 93 1.62 2.62 -12.80
CA ASP A 93 1.14 3.39 -13.96
C ASP A 93 1.47 4.88 -13.80
N ARG A 94 2.70 5.23 -14.20
CA ARG A 94 3.33 6.56 -14.09
C ARG A 94 2.57 7.70 -14.81
N ALA A 95 1.44 7.41 -15.45
CA ALA A 95 0.56 8.40 -16.06
C ALA A 95 -0.13 9.29 -15.00
N THR A 96 -0.31 8.79 -13.77
CA THR A 96 -1.06 9.51 -12.73
C THR A 96 -0.13 10.18 -11.74
N LEU A 97 -0.15 11.52 -11.72
CA LEU A 97 0.55 12.30 -10.69
C LEU A 97 -0.18 12.20 -9.36
N ILE A 98 0.59 12.13 -8.28
CA ILE A 98 0.05 12.17 -6.91
C ILE A 98 -0.13 13.62 -6.49
N SER A 99 -1.27 13.92 -5.86
CA SER A 99 -1.50 15.23 -5.27
C SER A 99 -0.46 15.50 -4.15
N SER A 100 0.01 16.75 -4.04
CA SER A 100 1.01 17.09 -3.00
C SER A 100 0.54 16.77 -1.57
N PRO A 101 -0.72 16.99 -1.17
CA PRO A 101 -1.19 16.60 0.16
C PRO A 101 -1.15 15.08 0.40
N THR A 102 -1.62 14.28 -0.56
CA THR A 102 -1.62 12.81 -0.46
C THR A 102 -0.18 12.27 -0.41
N ALA A 103 0.70 12.81 -1.24
CA ALA A 103 2.11 12.41 -1.27
C ALA A 103 2.80 12.67 0.08
N LEU A 104 2.51 13.80 0.72
CA LEU A 104 3.05 14.13 2.04
C LEU A 104 2.52 13.22 3.13
N GLN A 105 1.21 12.97 3.17
CA GLN A 105 0.61 12.05 4.13
C GLN A 105 1.19 10.64 4.01
N LEU A 106 1.32 10.13 2.79
CA LEU A 106 1.91 8.82 2.55
C LEU A 106 3.39 8.80 2.97
N ALA A 107 4.16 9.84 2.64
CA ALA A 107 5.55 9.97 3.07
C ALA A 107 5.71 9.98 4.60
N GLU A 108 4.82 10.65 5.32
CA GLU A 108 4.79 10.65 6.78
C GLU A 108 4.47 9.27 7.35
N ALA A 109 3.48 8.57 6.78
CA ALA A 109 3.08 7.23 7.20
C ALA A 109 4.18 6.17 6.95
N LEU A 110 4.99 6.33 5.91
CA LEU A 110 6.08 5.41 5.56
C LEU A 110 7.33 5.58 6.43
N ARG A 111 7.57 6.78 6.96
CA ARG A 111 8.77 7.08 7.74
C ARG A 111 9.09 6.07 8.85
N PRO A 112 8.16 5.67 9.74
CA PRO A 112 8.48 4.68 10.78
C PRO A 112 8.80 3.29 10.23
N LEU A 113 8.36 2.96 9.00
CA LEU A 113 8.57 1.64 8.39
C LEU A 113 10.00 1.45 7.86
N PHE A 114 10.75 2.53 7.67
CA PHE A 114 12.16 2.46 7.29
C PHE A 114 13.04 1.85 8.38
N ASP A 115 12.59 1.88 9.63
CA ASP A 115 13.28 1.29 10.77
C ASP A 115 12.63 -0.05 11.21
N SER A 116 11.77 -0.64 10.37
CA SER A 116 11.10 -1.90 10.68
C SER A 116 12.09 -3.06 10.81
N ASP A 117 11.90 -3.91 11.84
CA ASP A 117 12.63 -5.17 12.00
C ASP A 117 12.29 -6.20 10.91
N ASN A 118 11.22 -5.96 10.14
CA ASN A 118 10.87 -6.77 8.98
C ASN A 118 11.53 -6.19 7.72
N SER A 119 12.58 -6.84 7.24
CA SER A 119 13.35 -6.40 6.08
C SER A 119 12.51 -6.26 4.80
N HIS A 120 11.45 -7.06 4.63
CA HIS A 120 10.56 -6.95 3.48
C HIS A 120 9.70 -5.68 3.55
N VAL A 121 9.15 -5.37 4.72
CA VAL A 121 8.41 -4.12 4.97
C VAL A 121 9.31 -2.91 4.80
N GLN A 122 10.53 -2.97 5.33
CA GLN A 122 11.54 -1.93 5.17
C GLN A 122 11.84 -1.67 3.69
N LEU A 123 12.14 -2.70 2.91
CA LEU A 123 12.44 -2.56 1.49
C LEU A 123 11.24 -1.98 0.71
N LEU A 124 10.05 -2.54 0.89
CA LEU A 124 8.85 -2.07 0.20
C LEU A 124 8.51 -0.62 0.51
N SER A 125 8.66 -0.20 1.78
CA SER A 125 8.39 1.18 2.18
C SER A 125 9.38 2.16 1.55
N ILE A 126 10.66 1.82 1.48
CA ILE A 126 11.69 2.63 0.81
C ILE A 126 11.41 2.72 -0.70
N CYS A 127 11.06 1.60 -1.34
CA CYS A 127 10.67 1.58 -2.75
C CYS A 127 9.46 2.48 -3.02
N LEU A 128 8.42 2.38 -2.18
CA LEU A 128 7.22 3.18 -2.33
C LEU A 128 7.49 4.67 -2.14
N PHE A 129 8.31 5.03 -1.14
CA PHE A 129 8.70 6.41 -0.90
C PHE A 129 9.44 7.03 -2.10
N ARG A 130 10.28 6.24 -2.79
CA ARG A 130 10.90 6.65 -4.06
C ARG A 130 9.85 6.95 -5.14
N GLU A 131 8.88 6.07 -5.35
CA GLU A 131 7.84 6.30 -6.37
C GLU A 131 7.01 7.55 -6.04
N VAL A 132 6.67 7.78 -4.77
CA VAL A 132 5.97 9.00 -4.30
C VAL A 132 6.78 10.27 -4.62
N MET A 133 8.10 10.23 -4.42
CA MET A 133 9.01 11.32 -4.77
C MET A 133 9.06 11.62 -6.27
N GLU A 134 8.99 10.58 -7.11
CA GLU A 134 9.02 10.71 -8.57
C GLU A 134 7.70 11.26 -9.11
N LEU A 135 6.57 10.84 -8.54
CA LEU A 135 5.23 11.10 -9.06
C LEU A 135 4.52 12.31 -8.44
N VAL A 136 5.08 12.93 -7.39
CA VAL A 136 4.52 14.18 -6.86
C VAL A 136 4.76 15.35 -7.82
N ILE A 137 3.76 16.25 -7.92
CA ILE A 137 3.89 17.52 -8.64
C ILE A 137 5.07 18.33 -8.07
N ASP A 138 5.78 19.10 -8.89
CA ASP A 138 7.00 19.84 -8.50
C ASP A 138 6.88 20.66 -7.22
N LYS A 139 5.72 21.29 -6.98
CA LYS A 139 5.45 22.04 -5.74
C LYS A 139 5.55 21.15 -4.48
N GLY A 140 5.21 19.87 -4.58
CA GLY A 140 5.31 18.88 -3.51
C GLY A 140 6.70 18.23 -3.37
N LYS A 141 7.59 18.36 -4.35
CA LYS A 141 8.94 17.78 -4.26
C LYS A 141 9.79 18.40 -3.14
N LYS A 142 9.67 19.70 -2.91
CA LYS A 142 10.45 20.41 -1.89
C LYS A 142 10.19 19.88 -0.46
N PRO A 143 8.94 19.81 0.04
CA PRO A 143 8.70 19.27 1.38
C PRO A 143 9.06 17.79 1.50
N LEU A 144 8.84 16.98 0.45
CA LEU A 144 9.26 15.58 0.48
C LEU A 144 10.79 15.41 0.55
N ARG A 145 11.58 16.26 -0.12
CA ARG A 145 13.07 16.25 0.04
C ARG A 145 13.51 16.50 1.48
N THR A 146 12.78 17.32 2.23
CA THR A 146 13.04 17.51 3.67
C THR A 146 12.74 16.23 4.45
N HIS A 147 11.64 15.54 4.16
CA HIS A 147 11.34 14.23 4.74
C HIS A 147 12.42 13.19 4.42
N VAL A 148 12.87 13.12 3.16
CA VAL A 148 13.96 12.21 2.74
C VAL A 148 15.19 12.40 3.63
N ARG A 149 15.61 13.65 3.88
CA ARG A 149 16.79 13.93 4.70
C ARG A 149 16.62 13.45 6.15
N GLN A 150 15.43 13.61 6.72
CA GLN A 150 15.12 13.14 8.07
C GLN A 150 15.13 11.60 8.17
N SER A 151 14.72 10.93 7.10
CA SER A 151 14.64 9.48 7.02
C SER A 151 15.96 8.79 6.64
N LEU A 152 16.78 9.41 5.77
CA LEU A 152 18.06 8.85 5.34
C LEU A 152 19.15 8.95 6.40
N LEU A 153 19.13 9.97 7.27
CA LEU A 153 20.14 10.14 8.31
C LEU A 153 20.24 8.90 9.22
N PRO A 154 19.15 8.40 9.82
CA PRO A 154 19.19 7.17 10.62
C PRO A 154 19.70 5.94 9.85
N LEU A 155 19.22 5.73 8.61
CA LEU A 155 19.64 4.60 7.77
C LEU A 155 21.14 4.67 7.44
N PHE A 156 21.65 5.86 7.15
CA PHE A 156 23.06 6.07 6.83
C PHE A 156 23.97 5.80 8.03
N PHE A 157 23.57 6.20 9.24
CA PHE A 157 24.33 5.88 10.45
C PHE A 157 24.31 4.37 10.74
N ARG A 158 23.20 3.67 10.53
CA ARG A 158 23.16 2.19 10.66
C ARG A 158 24.17 1.49 9.74
N CYS A 159 24.29 1.93 8.49
CA CYS A 159 25.28 1.35 7.56
C CYS A 159 26.75 1.65 7.95
N HIS A 160 27.01 2.59 8.86
CA HIS A 160 28.35 2.93 9.32
C HIS A 160 28.73 2.25 10.64
N ASP A 161 27.74 1.77 11.40
CA ASP A 161 27.93 1.06 12.67
C ASP A 161 28.00 -0.48 12.50
N GLU A 162 27.82 -0.98 11.27
CA GLU A 162 28.11 -2.36 10.83
C GLU A 162 29.54 -2.50 10.28
#